data_AF-A0A935NTD2-F1
#
_entry.id   AF-A0A935NTD2-F1
#
_cell.length_a   1.000
_cell.length_b   1.000
_cell.length_c   1.000
_cell.angle_alpha   90.00
_cell.angle_beta   90.00
_cell.angle_gamma   90.00
#
_symmetry.space_group_name_H-M   'P 1'
#
loop_
_entity.id
_entity.type
_entity.pdbx_description
1 polymer ?
#
loop_
_entity_poly.entity_id
_entity_poly.type
_entity_poly.pdbx_seq_one_letter_code
_entity_poly.pdbx_strand_id
1 'polypeptide(L)'
;MRSAAGAGRAGASGFVLVVALSACQTEHTVKLQLGGDAGSISQGFLCRTETALPDLAAGDLLFERGHQLATGEVSFSLVVDVVSLGKVLPGCLPEEILSVCRAGDRCPISARACTPMTVAGPRGKRLVAMSEVERLAFVSSFAAELRALPPLFRDAPDGPVVVRAVVSTQPCEQLTDAPRSPFATDGLMGCAYSCPVVLDELDAALRLGFATSEDTCAPEVKACAEYPAVGR
;
A
#
# COMPACT_ATOMS: atom_id res chain seq x y z
N MET A 1 -10.19 90.30 -3.86
CA MET A 1 -11.61 89.95 -3.65
C MET A 1 -11.76 88.44 -3.80
N ARG A 2 -12.44 87.78 -2.84
CA ARG A 2 -12.75 86.32 -2.72
C ARG A 2 -11.51 85.45 -2.47
N SER A 3 -11.19 84.90 -1.29
CA SER A 3 -11.93 84.31 -0.15
C SER A 3 -12.74 83.06 -0.51
N ALA A 4 -12.21 81.86 -0.19
CA ALA A 4 -12.68 81.00 0.90
C ALA A 4 -12.40 79.49 0.66
N ALA A 5 -11.98 78.81 1.74
CA ALA A 5 -12.22 77.41 2.15
C ALA A 5 -11.77 76.25 1.22
N GLY A 6 -11.24 75.13 1.69
CA GLY A 6 -11.09 74.56 3.03
C GLY A 6 -10.81 73.05 2.93
N ALA A 7 -10.76 72.39 4.09
CA ALA A 7 -10.81 70.93 4.31
C ALA A 7 -9.52 70.12 4.10
N GLY A 8 -8.89 69.79 5.23
CA GLY A 8 -7.97 68.66 5.33
C GLY A 8 -8.69 67.31 5.32
N ARG A 9 -7.93 66.25 5.07
CA ARG A 9 -8.17 64.83 5.43
C ARG A 9 -6.77 64.19 5.46
N ALA A 10 -6.25 63.92 6.66
CA ALA A 10 -6.45 62.68 7.41
C ALA A 10 -5.98 61.46 6.58
N GLY A 11 -4.86 60.89 7.03
CA GLY A 11 -4.18 59.77 6.40
C GLY A 11 -5.05 58.53 6.26
N ALA A 12 -4.70 57.74 5.25
CA ALA A 12 -5.05 56.34 5.17
C ALA A 12 -3.76 55.59 4.82
N SER A 13 -3.01 55.21 5.85
CA SER A 13 -2.06 54.10 5.74
C SER A 13 -2.88 52.89 5.29
N GLY A 14 -2.74 52.51 4.03
CA GLY A 14 -3.35 51.32 3.47
C GLY A 14 -2.75 50.09 4.13
N PHE A 15 -3.38 49.62 5.21
CA PHE A 15 -3.19 48.27 5.71
C PHE A 15 -3.84 47.31 4.69
N VAL A 16 -3.03 46.75 3.81
CA VAL A 16 -3.42 45.56 3.03
C VAL A 16 -3.49 44.41 4.04
N LEU A 17 -4.69 44.15 4.54
CA LEU A 17 -5.00 42.96 5.31
C LEU A 17 -4.96 41.76 4.34
N VAL A 18 -3.78 41.18 4.14
CA VAL A 18 -3.65 39.86 3.52
C VAL A 18 -4.23 38.87 4.54
N VAL A 19 -5.53 38.62 4.44
CA VAL A 19 -6.17 37.52 5.16
C VAL A 19 -5.62 36.25 4.51
N ALA A 20 -4.54 35.73 5.09
CA ALA A 20 -4.09 34.38 4.83
C ALA A 20 -5.19 33.45 5.37
N LEU A 21 -6.18 33.16 4.52
CA LEU A 21 -7.01 31.98 4.61
C LEU A 21 -6.07 30.80 4.37
N SER A 22 -5.23 30.48 5.36
CA SER A 22 -4.67 29.15 5.49
C SER A 22 -5.86 28.24 5.72
N ALA A 23 -6.43 27.72 4.63
CA ALA A 23 -7.31 26.58 4.70
C ALA A 23 -6.54 25.54 5.52
N CYS A 24 -7.04 25.20 6.71
CA CYS A 24 -6.53 24.06 7.46
C CYS A 24 -6.75 22.84 6.58
N GLN A 25 -5.75 22.46 5.79
CA GLN A 25 -5.71 21.13 5.22
C GLN A 25 -5.41 20.20 6.39
N THR A 26 -6.43 19.46 6.81
CA THR A 26 -6.27 18.40 7.79
C THR A 26 -5.49 17.29 7.11
N GLU A 27 -4.18 17.18 7.40
CA GLU A 27 -3.37 16.09 6.89
C GLU A 27 -3.71 14.81 7.67
N HIS A 28 -4.34 13.84 7.02
CA HIS A 28 -4.60 12.52 7.59
C HIS A 28 -3.46 11.57 7.21
N THR A 29 -2.67 11.14 8.19
CA THR A 29 -1.61 10.14 7.98
C THR A 29 -2.14 8.74 8.23
N VAL A 30 -2.32 7.96 7.16
CA VAL A 30 -2.71 6.55 7.26
C VAL A 30 -1.47 5.68 7.51
N LYS A 31 -1.46 4.96 8.63
CA LYS A 31 -0.44 3.95 8.93
C LYS A 31 -0.89 2.59 8.43
N LEU A 32 -0.03 1.85 7.74
CA LEU A 32 -0.32 0.48 7.33
C LEU A 32 0.11 -0.53 8.39
N GLN A 33 -0.70 -1.57 8.56
CA GLN A 33 -0.37 -2.72 9.39
C GLN A 33 -0.62 -4.00 8.58
N LEU A 34 0.38 -4.85 8.42
CA LEU A 34 0.18 -6.17 7.83
C LEU A 34 -0.36 -7.12 8.89
N GLY A 35 -1.43 -7.85 8.61
CA GLY A 35 -1.96 -8.86 9.51
C GLY A 35 -2.82 -8.32 10.66
N GLY A 36 -3.07 -9.20 11.63
CA GLY A 36 -4.01 -8.97 12.71
C GLY A 36 -3.49 -7.99 13.77
N ASP A 37 -2.20 -7.94 14.02
CA ASP A 37 -1.63 -7.13 15.10
C ASP A 37 -0.26 -6.59 14.69
N ALA A 38 0.38 -5.83 15.58
CA ALA A 38 1.68 -5.25 15.31
C ALA A 38 2.83 -6.29 15.23
N GLY A 39 2.60 -7.55 15.58
CA GLY A 39 3.62 -8.60 15.56
C GLY A 39 3.45 -9.61 14.41
N SER A 40 2.33 -9.56 13.70
CA SER A 40 1.99 -10.54 12.66
C SER A 40 2.22 -9.97 11.26
N ILE A 41 2.26 -10.86 10.28
CA ILE A 41 2.13 -10.53 8.87
C ILE A 41 0.91 -11.26 8.31
N SER A 42 0.33 -10.69 7.27
CA SER A 42 -0.77 -11.32 6.55
C SER A 42 -0.34 -12.65 5.95
N GLN A 43 -1.23 -13.64 5.93
CA GLN A 43 -0.99 -14.96 5.33
C GLN A 43 -0.58 -14.86 3.86
N GLY A 44 -0.99 -13.81 3.16
CA GLY A 44 -0.58 -13.55 1.77
C GLY A 44 0.92 -13.32 1.56
N PHE A 45 1.69 -13.05 2.63
CA PHE A 45 3.16 -12.99 2.60
C PHE A 45 3.82 -14.28 3.11
N LEU A 46 3.02 -15.23 3.60
CA LEU A 46 3.43 -16.55 4.06
C LEU A 46 2.93 -17.66 3.13
N CYS A 47 2.44 -17.31 1.94
CA CYS A 47 1.96 -18.28 0.96
C CYS A 47 3.08 -19.17 0.46
N ARG A 48 2.76 -20.45 0.37
CA ARG A 48 3.58 -21.50 -0.23
C ARG A 48 3.12 -21.79 -1.65
N THR A 49 4.04 -22.31 -2.44
CA THR A 49 3.78 -22.82 -3.78
C THR A 49 3.12 -24.20 -3.71
N GLU A 50 2.11 -24.44 -4.55
CA GLU A 50 1.54 -25.79 -4.72
C GLU A 50 2.36 -26.65 -5.66
N THR A 51 2.95 -26.01 -6.66
CA THR A 51 3.75 -26.64 -7.72
C THR A 51 5.13 -26.01 -7.76
N ALA A 52 6.12 -26.74 -8.28
CA ALA A 52 7.43 -26.18 -8.50
C ALA A 52 7.36 -25.01 -9.51
N LEU A 53 7.99 -23.90 -9.17
CA LEU A 53 8.21 -22.73 -10.02
C LEU A 53 9.70 -22.70 -10.39
N PRO A 54 10.13 -21.92 -11.42
CA PRO A 54 11.52 -21.95 -11.89
C PRO A 54 12.58 -21.83 -10.78
N ASP A 55 12.28 -21.07 -9.72
CA ASP A 55 13.19 -20.79 -8.61
C ASP A 55 12.72 -21.34 -7.25
N LEU A 56 11.60 -22.08 -7.21
CA LEU A 56 11.00 -22.60 -5.98
C LEU A 56 10.53 -24.05 -6.15
N ALA A 57 10.84 -24.93 -5.20
CA ALA A 57 10.22 -26.23 -5.10
C ALA A 57 8.76 -26.10 -4.61
N ALA A 58 7.96 -27.16 -4.79
CA ALA A 58 6.61 -27.21 -4.22
C ALA A 58 6.68 -27.19 -2.68
N GLY A 59 5.81 -26.41 -2.04
CA GLY A 59 5.79 -26.18 -0.60
C GLY A 59 6.73 -25.06 -0.12
N ASP A 60 7.52 -24.46 -1.01
CA ASP A 60 8.39 -23.34 -0.70
C ASP A 60 7.57 -22.06 -0.52
N LEU A 61 8.02 -21.14 0.33
CA LEU A 61 7.38 -19.83 0.50
C LEU A 61 7.62 -18.97 -0.75
N LEU A 62 6.58 -18.32 -1.27
CA LEU A 62 6.70 -17.37 -2.39
C LEU A 62 7.69 -16.24 -2.09
N PHE A 63 7.78 -15.85 -0.81
CA PHE A 63 8.73 -14.84 -0.36
C PHE A 63 10.20 -15.23 -0.62
N GLU A 64 10.53 -16.52 -0.79
CA GLU A 64 11.90 -16.95 -1.07
C GLU A 64 12.41 -16.54 -2.46
N ARG A 65 11.55 -16.00 -3.33
CA ARG A 65 11.94 -15.36 -4.60
C ARG A 65 12.74 -14.08 -4.43
N GLY A 66 12.69 -13.45 -3.25
CA GLY A 66 13.39 -12.21 -2.98
C GLY A 66 14.90 -12.33 -3.24
N HIS A 67 15.49 -11.28 -3.81
CA HIS A 67 16.90 -11.31 -4.16
C HIS A 67 17.77 -11.27 -2.88
N GLN A 68 18.50 -12.34 -2.60
CA GLN A 68 19.44 -12.37 -1.48
C GLN A 68 20.69 -11.54 -1.79
N LEU A 69 20.97 -10.55 -0.96
CA LEU A 69 22.18 -9.75 -1.00
C LEU A 69 23.34 -10.52 -0.34
N ALA A 70 24.58 -10.17 -0.71
CA ALA A 70 25.78 -10.78 -0.13
C ALA A 70 25.88 -10.57 1.40
N THR A 71 25.21 -9.54 1.92
CA THR A 71 25.06 -9.24 3.36
C THR A 71 24.12 -10.20 4.09
N GLY A 72 23.40 -11.06 3.38
CA GLY A 72 22.37 -11.95 3.92
C GLY A 72 21.02 -11.28 4.10
N GLU A 73 20.81 -10.11 3.50
CA GLU A 73 19.53 -9.40 3.45
C GLU A 73 18.72 -9.84 2.21
N VAL A 74 17.41 -9.64 2.25
CA VAL A 74 16.51 -9.88 1.11
C VAL A 74 16.02 -8.54 0.59
N SER A 75 16.21 -8.29 -0.70
CA SER A 75 15.72 -7.08 -1.38
C SER A 75 14.52 -7.39 -2.28
N PHE A 76 13.55 -6.48 -2.26
CA PHE A 76 12.31 -6.53 -3.05
C PHE A 76 11.68 -5.14 -3.13
N SER A 77 10.65 -4.99 -3.96
CA SER A 77 9.80 -3.80 -4.02
C SER A 77 8.48 -4.04 -3.30
N LEU A 78 8.08 -3.09 -2.46
CA LEU A 78 6.73 -3.00 -1.91
C LEU A 78 5.94 -1.99 -2.72
N VAL A 79 4.88 -2.44 -3.38
CA VAL A 79 3.91 -1.57 -4.03
C VAL A 79 2.66 -1.46 -3.17
N VAL A 80 2.24 -0.25 -2.88
CA VAL A 80 0.96 0.05 -2.24
C VAL A 80 0.07 0.79 -3.21
N ASP A 81 -1.07 0.19 -3.52
CA ASP A 81 -2.10 0.77 -4.38
C ASP A 81 -3.30 1.19 -3.58
N VAL A 82 -3.82 2.38 -3.86
CA VAL A 82 -5.14 2.82 -3.43
C VAL A 82 -6.09 2.61 -4.60
N VAL A 83 -7.06 1.71 -4.41
CA VAL A 83 -8.04 1.31 -5.40
C VAL A 83 -9.38 1.95 -5.06
N SER A 84 -9.88 2.84 -5.91
CA SER A 84 -11.16 3.49 -5.69
C SER A 84 -12.33 2.55 -5.99
N LEU A 85 -13.32 2.51 -5.09
CA LEU A 85 -14.54 1.73 -5.26
C LEU A 85 -15.73 2.57 -5.76
N GLY A 86 -15.47 3.84 -6.11
CA GLY A 86 -16.51 4.78 -6.51
C GLY A 86 -17.32 5.24 -5.31
N LYS A 87 -18.65 5.10 -5.36
CA LYS A 87 -19.57 5.62 -4.32
C LYS A 87 -20.11 4.56 -3.38
N VAL A 88 -19.85 3.28 -3.66
CA VAL A 88 -20.39 2.16 -2.90
C VAL A 88 -19.30 1.63 -1.98
N LEU A 89 -19.63 1.44 -0.71
CA LEU A 89 -18.79 0.78 0.28
C LEU A 89 -19.28 -0.69 0.44
N PRO A 90 -18.68 -1.67 -0.26
CA PRO A 90 -19.01 -3.08 -0.05
C PRO A 90 -18.48 -3.58 1.29
N GLY A 91 -18.86 -4.79 1.69
CA GLY A 91 -18.22 -5.49 2.81
C GLY A 91 -16.83 -5.99 2.45
N CYS A 92 -16.21 -6.69 3.41
CA CYS A 92 -14.81 -7.15 3.31
C CYS A 92 -14.62 -8.41 2.44
N LEU A 93 -15.70 -9.05 1.99
CA LEU A 93 -15.58 -10.28 1.21
C LEU A 93 -15.04 -9.97 -0.20
N PRO A 94 -14.04 -10.73 -0.70
CA PRO A 94 -13.50 -10.52 -2.04
C PRO A 94 -14.59 -10.43 -3.13
N GLU A 95 -15.63 -11.26 -3.02
CA GLU A 95 -16.73 -11.34 -3.98
C GLU A 95 -17.55 -10.05 -4.01
N GLU A 96 -17.80 -9.45 -2.84
CA GLU A 96 -18.51 -8.18 -2.71
C GLU A 96 -17.70 -7.02 -3.29
N ILE A 97 -16.41 -6.97 -2.97
CA ILE A 97 -15.47 -5.97 -3.51
C ILE A 97 -15.44 -6.07 -5.05
N LEU A 98 -15.25 -7.28 -5.57
CA LEU A 98 -15.22 -7.54 -7.01
C LEU A 98 -16.54 -7.20 -7.70
N SER A 99 -17.69 -7.40 -7.04
CA SER A 99 -18.99 -7.08 -7.61
C SER A 99 -19.13 -5.58 -7.91
N VAL A 100 -18.65 -4.72 -7.01
CA VAL A 100 -18.65 -3.26 -7.21
C VAL A 100 -17.76 -2.87 -8.38
N CYS A 101 -16.58 -3.48 -8.48
CA CYS A 101 -15.63 -3.20 -9.55
C CYS A 101 -16.09 -3.66 -10.94
N ARG A 102 -16.93 -4.70 -11.00
CA ARG A 102 -17.53 -5.18 -12.26
C ARG A 102 -18.74 -4.35 -12.70
N ALA A 103 -19.48 -3.75 -11.75
CA ALA A 103 -20.71 -3.02 -12.02
C ALA A 103 -20.51 -1.54 -12.42
N GLY A 104 -19.40 -0.93 -11.99
CA GLY A 104 -19.04 0.46 -12.29
C GLY A 104 -17.63 0.57 -12.89
N ASP A 105 -16.88 1.63 -12.59
CA ASP A 105 -15.70 2.11 -13.33
C ASP A 105 -14.41 1.26 -13.26
N ARG A 106 -14.49 -0.08 -13.19
CA ARG A 106 -13.34 -1.01 -13.16
C ARG A 106 -12.38 -0.77 -11.98
N CYS A 107 -12.84 -0.09 -10.93
CA CYS A 107 -12.08 0.28 -9.73
C CYS A 107 -10.67 0.82 -10.05
N PRO A 108 -10.53 2.06 -10.51
CA PRO A 108 -9.23 2.57 -10.91
C PRO A 108 -8.26 2.61 -9.72
N ILE A 109 -6.97 2.38 -10.00
CA ILE A 109 -5.89 2.72 -9.06
C ILE A 109 -5.76 4.24 -9.05
N SER A 110 -6.19 4.88 -7.96
CA SER A 110 -6.17 6.33 -7.79
C SER A 110 -4.81 6.84 -7.32
N ALA A 111 -4.06 6.01 -6.60
CA ALA A 111 -2.71 6.32 -6.17
C ALA A 111 -1.88 5.03 -6.08
N ARG A 112 -0.59 5.13 -6.40
CA ARG A 112 0.39 4.04 -6.27
C ARG A 112 1.66 4.61 -5.65
N ALA A 113 2.13 3.96 -4.60
CA ALA A 113 3.45 4.16 -4.03
C ALA A 113 4.28 2.88 -4.24
N CYS A 114 5.54 3.03 -4.63
CA CYS A 114 6.47 1.92 -4.66
C CYS A 114 7.70 2.28 -3.85
N THR A 115 8.08 1.40 -2.93
CA THR A 115 9.25 1.56 -2.09
C THR A 115 10.18 0.36 -2.25
N PRO A 116 11.46 0.56 -2.63
CA PRO A 116 12.44 -0.51 -2.53
C PRO A 116 12.68 -0.82 -1.05
N MET A 117 12.63 -2.11 -0.72
CA MET A 117 12.77 -2.63 0.64
C MET A 117 13.99 -3.53 0.72
N THR A 118 14.66 -3.49 1.86
CA THR A 118 15.69 -4.46 2.23
C THR A 118 15.40 -4.89 3.66
N VAL A 119 15.24 -6.19 3.88
CA VAL A 119 14.97 -6.75 5.21
C VAL A 119 16.07 -7.74 5.58
N ALA A 120 16.32 -7.88 6.88
CA ALA A 120 17.23 -8.90 7.38
C ALA A 120 16.75 -10.28 6.93
N GLY A 121 17.57 -10.95 6.12
CA GLY A 121 17.23 -12.21 5.51
C GLY A 121 17.68 -13.43 6.34
N PRO A 122 17.20 -14.61 5.98
CA PRO A 122 17.73 -15.86 6.50
C PRO A 122 19.12 -16.10 5.92
N ARG A 123 20.18 -15.66 6.61
CA ARG A 123 21.60 -15.77 6.18
C ARG A 123 21.96 -17.17 5.63
N GLY A 124 21.86 -17.36 4.32
CA GLY A 124 22.11 -18.63 3.63
C GLY A 124 21.16 -19.78 3.99
N LYS A 125 20.01 -19.49 4.63
CA LYS A 125 18.97 -20.48 4.95
C LYS A 125 17.71 -20.17 4.15
N ARG A 126 16.91 -21.18 3.87
CA ARG A 126 15.56 -21.01 3.34
C ARG A 126 14.61 -20.64 4.48
N LEU A 127 13.62 -19.78 4.27
CA LEU A 127 12.63 -19.39 5.29
C LEU A 127 11.89 -20.63 5.83
N VAL A 128 11.63 -21.62 4.97
CA VAL A 128 11.01 -22.89 5.38
C VAL A 128 11.88 -23.73 6.31
N ALA A 129 13.21 -23.53 6.27
CA ALA A 129 14.18 -24.25 7.10
C ALA A 129 14.53 -23.49 8.40
N MET A 130 13.97 -22.30 8.60
CA MET A 130 14.15 -21.53 9.84
C MET A 130 13.32 -22.12 10.98
N SER A 131 13.87 -22.06 12.19
CA SER A 131 13.11 -22.25 13.41
C SER A 131 11.98 -21.23 13.53
N GLU A 132 10.99 -21.51 14.38
CA GLU A 132 9.89 -20.58 14.65
C GLU A 132 10.39 -19.22 15.16
N VAL A 133 11.40 -19.22 16.03
CA VAL A 133 12.02 -17.99 16.56
C VAL A 133 12.68 -17.18 15.44
N GLU A 134 13.43 -17.84 14.56
CA GLU A 134 14.06 -17.19 13.40
C GLU A 134 12.99 -16.59 12.45
N ARG A 135 11.90 -17.32 12.18
CA ARG A 135 10.79 -16.81 11.36
C ARG A 135 10.11 -15.61 12.03
N LEU A 136 9.86 -15.66 13.33
CA LEU A 136 9.26 -14.54 14.06
C LEU A 136 10.16 -13.30 14.04
N ALA A 137 11.48 -13.47 14.16
CA ALA A 137 12.44 -12.38 14.05
C ALA A 137 12.42 -11.76 12.63
N PHE A 138 12.37 -12.60 11.60
CA PHE A 138 12.22 -12.16 10.21
C PHE A 138 10.94 -11.34 10.02
N VAL A 139 9.79 -11.88 10.43
CA VAL A 139 8.47 -11.22 10.39
C VAL A 139 8.49 -9.88 11.12
N SER A 140 9.10 -9.85 12.31
CA SER A 140 9.21 -8.64 13.12
C SER A 140 10.08 -7.57 12.44
N SER A 141 11.16 -7.97 11.76
CA SER A 141 12.00 -7.04 11.00
C SER A 141 11.26 -6.44 9.82
N PHE A 142 10.51 -7.26 9.08
CA PHE A 142 9.71 -6.79 7.95
C PHE A 142 8.62 -5.82 8.42
N ALA A 143 7.91 -6.17 9.51
CA ALA A 143 6.90 -5.29 10.10
C ALA A 143 7.50 -3.97 10.63
N ALA A 144 8.74 -3.98 11.13
CA ALA A 144 9.44 -2.78 11.56
C ALA A 144 9.79 -1.85 10.38
N GLU A 145 10.34 -2.39 9.30
CA GLU A 145 10.65 -1.62 8.08
C GLU A 145 9.39 -0.96 7.49
N LEU A 146 8.26 -1.67 7.50
CA LEU A 146 6.99 -1.11 7.03
C LEU A 146 6.47 0.05 7.87
N ARG A 147 6.70 0.03 9.18
CA ARG A 147 6.34 1.14 10.07
C ARG A 147 7.26 2.34 9.90
N ALA A 148 8.50 2.10 9.46
CA ALA A 148 9.48 3.15 9.20
C ALA A 148 9.25 3.85 7.86
N LEU A 149 8.33 3.34 7.02
CA LEU A 149 7.99 3.98 5.76
C LEU A 149 7.45 5.41 5.99
N PRO A 150 7.85 6.37 5.14
CA PRO A 150 7.23 7.69 5.15
C PRO A 150 5.74 7.57 4.80
N PRO A 151 4.93 8.61 5.09
CA PRO A 151 3.56 8.70 4.60
C PRO A 151 3.53 8.42 3.10
N LEU A 152 2.80 7.38 2.70
CA LEU A 152 2.80 6.89 1.32
C LEU A 152 2.03 7.81 0.37
N PHE A 153 1.03 8.51 0.90
CA PHE A 153 0.15 9.39 0.16
C PHE A 153 -0.05 10.68 0.96
N ARG A 154 -0.03 11.82 0.27
CA ARG A 154 -0.33 13.13 0.87
C ARG A 154 -1.79 13.53 0.65
N ASP A 155 -2.34 13.17 -0.51
CA ASP A 155 -3.72 13.43 -0.90
C ASP A 155 -4.44 12.08 -1.05
N ALA A 156 -5.04 11.60 0.04
CA ALA A 156 -5.88 10.42 -0.01
C ALA A 156 -7.15 10.71 -0.84
N PRO A 157 -7.68 9.75 -1.62
CA PRO A 157 -8.91 9.97 -2.37
C PRO A 157 -10.11 10.19 -1.46
N ASP A 158 -10.97 11.14 -1.84
CA ASP A 158 -12.27 11.35 -1.20
C ASP A 158 -13.20 10.16 -1.54
N GLY A 159 -13.41 9.25 -0.58
CA GLY A 159 -14.43 8.20 -0.66
C GLY A 159 -13.94 6.77 -0.41
N PRO A 160 -14.82 5.77 -0.65
CA PRO A 160 -14.51 4.36 -0.46
C PRO A 160 -13.34 3.86 -1.30
N VAL A 161 -12.34 3.28 -0.64
CA VAL A 161 -11.17 2.67 -1.25
C VAL A 161 -10.85 1.30 -0.64
N VAL A 162 -10.07 0.51 -1.38
CA VAL A 162 -9.30 -0.62 -0.85
C VAL A 162 -7.83 -0.29 -1.03
N VAL A 163 -7.04 -0.50 0.02
CA VAL A 163 -5.58 -0.41 -0.08
C VAL A 163 -5.04 -1.81 -0.29
N ARG A 164 -4.20 -1.98 -1.31
CA ARG A 164 -3.54 -3.24 -1.66
C ARG A 164 -2.04 -3.08 -1.51
N ALA A 165 -1.39 -4.03 -0.86
CA ALA A 165 0.06 -4.15 -0.82
C ALA A 165 0.51 -5.39 -1.60
N VAL A 166 1.46 -5.20 -2.51
CA VAL A 166 2.08 -6.27 -3.30
C VAL A 166 3.58 -6.23 -3.08
N VAL A 167 4.18 -7.40 -2.84
CA VAL A 167 5.63 -7.55 -2.78
C VAL A 167 6.10 -8.28 -4.03
N SER A 168 7.09 -7.70 -4.70
CA SER A 168 7.63 -8.21 -5.97
C SER A 168 9.14 -8.04 -6.07
N THR A 169 9.79 -8.91 -6.84
CA THR A 169 11.20 -8.78 -7.23
C THR A 169 11.42 -7.75 -8.34
N GLN A 170 10.36 -7.28 -9.01
CA GLN A 170 10.48 -6.22 -10.00
C GLN A 170 10.89 -4.90 -9.33
N PRO A 171 11.82 -4.15 -9.93
CA PRO A 171 12.27 -2.87 -9.38
C PRO A 171 11.19 -1.79 -9.54
N CYS A 172 11.17 -0.81 -8.63
CA CYS A 172 10.11 0.19 -8.58
C CYS A 172 9.96 1.00 -9.87
N GLU A 173 11.05 1.26 -10.58
CA GLU A 173 11.07 1.98 -11.86
C GLU A 173 10.19 1.29 -12.92
N GLN A 174 10.03 -0.03 -12.85
CA GLN A 174 9.16 -0.78 -13.77
C GLN A 174 7.68 -0.78 -13.33
N LEU A 175 7.41 -0.41 -12.07
CA LEU A 175 6.10 -0.51 -11.44
C LEU A 175 5.41 0.85 -11.26
N THR A 176 6.18 1.95 -11.24
CA THR A 176 5.69 3.33 -11.09
C THR A 176 5.26 3.98 -12.40
N ASP A 177 5.86 3.60 -13.53
CA ASP A 177 5.68 4.30 -14.81
C ASP A 177 4.32 4.06 -15.49
N ALA A 178 3.50 3.16 -14.95
CA ALA A 178 2.10 3.04 -15.32
C ALA A 178 1.26 2.57 -14.12
N PRO A 179 0.15 3.27 -13.76
CA PRO A 179 -0.86 2.77 -12.83
C PRO A 179 -1.57 1.49 -13.34
N ARG A 180 -1.11 0.95 -14.48
CA ARG A 180 -1.57 -0.27 -15.14
C ARG A 180 -0.45 -1.27 -15.40
N SER A 181 0.79 -1.01 -14.97
CA SER A 181 1.88 -1.98 -15.15
C SER A 181 1.51 -3.27 -14.40
N PRO A 182 1.30 -4.39 -15.10
CA PRO A 182 1.01 -5.65 -14.46
C PRO A 182 2.27 -6.13 -13.74
N PHE A 183 2.08 -6.78 -12.60
CA PHE A 183 3.16 -7.51 -11.97
C PHE A 183 3.50 -8.75 -12.80
N ALA A 184 4.78 -8.94 -13.07
CA ALA A 184 5.34 -10.15 -13.63
C ALA A 184 5.10 -11.29 -12.64
N THR A 185 4.40 -12.32 -13.09
CA THR A 185 3.91 -13.41 -12.22
C THR A 185 5.04 -14.24 -11.60
N ASP A 186 6.17 -14.30 -12.29
CA ASP A 186 7.42 -14.91 -11.82
C ASP A 186 8.10 -14.08 -10.72
N GLY A 187 7.89 -12.76 -10.71
CA GLY A 187 8.40 -11.87 -9.68
C GLY A 187 7.50 -11.65 -8.47
N LEU A 188 6.30 -12.24 -8.40
CA LEU A 188 5.40 -12.07 -7.26
C LEU A 188 5.85 -12.87 -6.04
N MET A 189 5.84 -12.22 -4.88
CA MET A 189 6.28 -12.78 -3.60
C MET A 189 5.18 -12.79 -2.52
N GLY A 190 4.21 -11.87 -2.61
CA GLY A 190 3.09 -11.82 -1.68
C GLY A 190 2.12 -10.69 -1.99
N CYS A 191 0.90 -10.80 -1.48
CA CYS A 191 -0.13 -9.78 -1.65
C CYS A 191 -1.06 -9.73 -0.43
N ALA A 192 -1.53 -8.54 -0.09
CA ALA A 192 -2.55 -8.31 0.93
C ALA A 192 -3.41 -7.10 0.56
N TYR A 193 -4.62 -7.03 1.10
CA TYR A 193 -5.52 -5.90 0.88
C TYR A 193 -6.32 -5.58 2.15
N SER A 194 -6.80 -4.34 2.25
CA SER A 194 -7.67 -3.90 3.34
C SER A 194 -9.13 -4.25 3.07
N CYS A 195 -9.94 -4.30 4.12
CA CYS A 195 -11.38 -4.07 3.94
C CYS A 195 -11.62 -2.71 3.26
N PRO A 196 -12.74 -2.55 2.54
CA PRO A 196 -13.19 -1.24 2.08
C PRO A 196 -13.27 -0.23 3.22
N VAL A 197 -12.79 0.98 2.97
CA VAL A 197 -12.63 2.04 3.98
C VAL A 197 -12.76 3.42 3.33
N VAL A 198 -13.25 4.40 4.09
CA VAL A 198 -13.08 5.83 3.78
C VAL A 198 -11.91 6.34 4.61
N LEU A 199 -10.83 6.76 3.97
CA LEU A 199 -9.55 7.03 4.67
C LEU A 199 -9.64 8.19 5.66
N ASP A 200 -10.48 9.19 5.40
CA ASP A 200 -10.68 10.34 6.28
C ASP A 200 -11.38 9.99 7.60
N GLU A 201 -12.13 8.88 7.62
CA GLU A 201 -12.85 8.39 8.80
C GLU A 201 -11.98 7.43 9.64
N LEU A 202 -10.74 7.19 9.24
CA LEU A 202 -9.88 6.20 9.86
C LEU A 202 -9.01 6.80 10.98
N ASP A 203 -9.35 6.47 12.22
CA ASP A 203 -8.59 6.87 13.42
C ASP A 203 -7.44 5.92 13.80
N ALA A 204 -7.27 4.80 13.08
CA ALA A 204 -6.35 3.72 13.43
C ALA A 204 -5.46 3.28 12.25
N ALA A 205 -4.53 2.35 12.52
CA ALA A 205 -3.75 1.75 11.45
C ALA A 205 -4.65 0.90 10.53
N LEU A 206 -4.49 1.08 9.22
CA LEU A 206 -5.19 0.30 8.22
C LEU A 206 -4.61 -1.11 8.15
N ARG A 207 -5.43 -2.09 8.52
CA ARG A 207 -5.05 -3.50 8.52
C ARG A 207 -5.15 -4.06 7.10
N LEU A 208 -4.05 -4.64 6.63
CA LEU A 208 -3.92 -5.34 5.37
C LEU A 208 -3.92 -6.84 5.67
N GLY A 209 -5.00 -7.50 5.26
CA GLY A 209 -5.19 -8.94 5.42
C GLY A 209 -5.12 -9.66 4.07
N PHE A 210 -5.23 -10.98 4.15
CA PHE A 210 -5.35 -11.82 2.98
C PHE A 210 -6.26 -12.98 3.37
N ALA A 211 -7.42 -13.07 2.73
CA ALA A 211 -8.47 -14.01 3.09
C ALA A 211 -8.15 -15.39 2.51
N THR A 212 -7.26 -16.13 3.18
CA THR A 212 -7.02 -17.55 2.91
C THR A 212 -7.03 -18.34 4.22
N SER A 213 -7.60 -19.54 4.18
CA SER A 213 -7.46 -20.55 5.23
C SER A 213 -6.32 -21.53 4.96
N GLU A 214 -5.74 -21.49 3.75
CA GLU A 214 -4.73 -22.42 3.26
C GLU A 214 -3.37 -21.73 3.18
N ASP A 215 -2.32 -22.46 3.50
CA ASP A 215 -0.93 -21.99 3.38
C ASP A 215 -0.40 -22.16 1.96
N THR A 216 -1.00 -23.01 1.14
CA THR A 216 -0.86 -23.01 -0.33
C THR A 216 -1.82 -22.00 -0.93
N CYS A 217 -1.30 -20.84 -1.33
CA CYS A 217 -2.14 -19.73 -1.80
C CYS A 217 -1.52 -18.88 -2.91
N ALA A 218 -0.64 -19.49 -3.70
CA ALA A 218 0.03 -18.82 -4.80
C ALA A 218 -0.94 -18.30 -5.89
N PRO A 219 -1.98 -19.06 -6.30
CA PRO A 219 -3.00 -18.55 -7.23
C PRO A 219 -3.74 -17.31 -6.71
N GLU A 220 -4.06 -17.28 -5.41
CA GLU A 220 -4.77 -16.19 -4.75
C GLU A 220 -3.87 -14.95 -4.63
N VAL A 221 -2.57 -15.13 -4.36
CA VAL A 221 -1.59 -14.03 -4.33
C VAL A 221 -1.52 -13.38 -5.70
N LYS A 222 -1.50 -14.19 -6.76
CA LYS A 222 -1.56 -13.70 -8.14
C LYS A 222 -2.87 -12.95 -8.40
N ALA A 223 -4.02 -13.51 -8.02
CA ALA A 223 -5.31 -12.84 -8.20
C ALA A 223 -5.38 -11.50 -7.46
N CYS A 224 -4.86 -11.44 -6.23
CA CYS A 224 -4.75 -10.22 -5.44
C CYS A 224 -3.83 -9.19 -6.13
N ALA A 225 -2.66 -9.61 -6.63
CA ALA A 225 -1.72 -8.73 -7.32
C ALA A 225 -2.20 -8.28 -8.72
N GLU A 226 -3.13 -9.00 -9.34
CA GLU A 226 -3.76 -8.59 -10.60
C GLU A 226 -5.00 -7.71 -10.37
N TYR A 227 -5.55 -7.66 -9.14
CA TYR A 227 -6.79 -6.95 -8.82
C TYR A 227 -6.62 -5.44 -8.54
N PRO A 228 -7.41 -4.54 -9.18
CA PRO A 228 -8.47 -4.84 -10.14
C PRO A 228 -7.88 -5.14 -11.50
N ALA A 229 -8.37 -6.22 -12.10
CA ALA A 229 -7.90 -6.69 -13.40
C ALA A 229 -8.06 -5.56 -14.43
N VAL A 230 -6.94 -5.13 -15.00
CA VAL A 230 -6.91 -4.19 -16.11
C VAL A 230 -7.75 -4.81 -17.22
N GLY A 231 -8.87 -4.16 -17.55
CA GLY A 231 -9.94 -4.76 -18.35
C GLY A 231 -9.42 -5.50 -19.58
N ARG A 232 -9.74 -6.80 -19.64
CA ARG A 232 -9.81 -7.55 -20.90
C ARG A 232 -11.09 -7.16 -21.64
#